data_AF-A0A2T5M0C7-F1
#
_entry.id   AF-A0A2T5M0C7-F1
#
_cell.length_a   1.000
_cell.length_b   1.000
_cell.length_c   1.000
_cell.angle_alpha   90.00
_cell.angle_beta   90.00
_cell.angle_gamma   90.00
#
_symmetry.space_group_name_H-M   'P 1'
#
loop_
_entity.id
_entity.type
_entity.pdbx_description
1 polymer ?
#
loop_
_entity_poly.entity_id
_entity_poly.type
_entity_poly.pdbx_seq_one_letter_code
_entity_poly.pdbx_strand_id
1 'polypeptide(L)'
;MGLQEHIGNIAHELGHAWGLYHEHQNKAFWAADGQQRVFVFQCENMQGFAAATRGLTRDEIWGARGVCVDWMTAVHAGVPSTEFLPLPWGHSIWASYARDEDVDWDSIMLYSSKIGANAEDAYVLMRRHGQQVLEDNVVPSAQDVQGIRHLYENRLSYPRTMLLNDPRNPYYSNFKRFAPGCT
;
A
#
# COMPACT_ATOMS: atom_id res chain seq x y z
N MET A 1 24.08 5.47 4.18
CA MET A 1 23.17 4.31 4.07
C MET A 1 23.66 3.25 5.02
N GLY A 2 22.91 2.99 6.08
CA GLY A 2 23.31 2.12 7.19
C GLY A 2 22.76 0.70 7.09
N LEU A 3 23.39 -0.26 7.76
CA LEU A 3 22.93 -1.67 7.82
C LEU A 3 21.47 -1.81 8.27
N GLN A 4 21.01 -0.93 9.17
CA GLN A 4 19.67 -0.97 9.74
C GLN A 4 18.59 -0.55 8.73
N GLU A 5 18.88 0.41 7.84
CA GLU A 5 17.99 0.79 6.74
C GLU A 5 17.82 -0.38 5.75
N HIS A 6 18.89 -1.12 5.46
CA HIS A 6 18.82 -2.29 4.59
C HIS A 6 17.98 -3.43 5.18
N ILE A 7 18.10 -3.69 6.48
CA ILE A 7 17.27 -4.69 7.17
C ILE A 7 15.81 -4.26 7.17
N GLY A 8 15.52 -2.98 7.43
CA GLY A 8 14.18 -2.41 7.34
C GLY A 8 13.56 -2.61 5.96
N ASN A 9 14.30 -2.29 4.89
CA ASN A 9 13.81 -2.49 3.52
C ASN A 9 13.53 -3.97 3.22
N ILE A 10 14.39 -4.90 3.65
CA ILE A 10 14.12 -6.34 3.48
C ILE A 10 12.83 -6.74 4.21
N ALA A 11 12.63 -6.24 5.43
CA ALA A 11 11.41 -6.51 6.19
C ALA A 11 10.16 -5.92 5.53
N HIS A 12 10.24 -4.70 4.98
CA HIS A 12 9.18 -4.07 4.18
C HIS A 12 8.79 -4.93 2.96
N GLU A 13 9.79 -5.35 2.17
CA GLU A 13 9.55 -6.19 0.99
C GLU A 13 9.02 -7.58 1.35
N LEU A 14 9.42 -8.15 2.49
CA LEU A 14 8.81 -9.38 3.01
C LEU A 14 7.35 -9.17 3.42
N GLY A 15 7.00 -8.00 3.97
CA GLY A 15 5.61 -7.59 4.21
C GLY A 15 4.78 -7.62 2.93
N HIS A 16 5.29 -7.03 1.84
CA HIS A 16 4.68 -7.13 0.52
C HIS A 16 4.54 -8.57 0.02
N ALA A 17 5.57 -9.40 0.19
CA ALA A 17 5.52 -10.82 -0.21
C ALA A 17 4.44 -11.62 0.55
N TRP A 18 4.10 -11.21 1.77
CA TRP A 18 2.99 -11.77 2.56
C TRP A 18 1.63 -11.12 2.27
N GLY A 19 1.58 -10.11 1.39
CA GLY A 19 0.34 -9.49 0.94
C GLY A 19 -0.06 -8.22 1.70
N LEU A 20 0.84 -7.61 2.46
CA LEU A 20 0.62 -6.26 2.99
C LEU A 20 0.81 -5.24 1.86
N TYR A 21 -0.09 -4.27 1.76
CA TYR A 21 0.08 -3.08 0.93
C TYR A 21 0.62 -1.93 1.78
N HIS A 22 0.94 -0.79 1.17
CA HIS A 22 1.33 0.37 1.94
C HIS A 22 0.17 0.87 2.82
N GLU A 23 0.50 1.27 4.04
CA GLU A 23 -0.50 1.68 5.04
C GLU A 23 -1.33 2.86 4.54
N HIS A 24 -0.69 3.84 3.88
CA HIS A 24 -1.38 4.98 3.29
C HIS A 24 -2.30 4.64 2.13
N GLN A 25 -2.17 3.48 1.49
CA GLN A 25 -3.06 3.05 0.39
C GLN A 25 -4.37 2.44 0.89
N ASN A 26 -4.55 2.30 2.21
CA ASN A 26 -5.80 1.82 2.77
C ASN A 26 -6.93 2.83 2.50
N LYS A 27 -7.91 2.44 1.67
CA LYS A 27 -9.03 3.31 1.28
C LYS A 27 -9.81 3.90 2.46
N ALA A 28 -9.77 3.24 3.62
CA ALA A 28 -10.44 3.72 4.81
C ALA A 28 -9.81 5.03 5.32
N PHE A 29 -8.59 5.39 4.95
CA PHE A 29 -7.92 6.63 5.36
C PHE A 29 -8.18 7.82 4.42
N TRP A 30 -8.93 7.57 3.34
CA TRP A 30 -9.31 8.55 2.32
C TRP A 30 -10.81 8.85 2.40
N ALA A 31 -11.24 9.94 1.78
CA ALA A 31 -12.66 10.21 1.57
C ALA A 31 -13.25 9.23 0.54
N ALA A 32 -14.57 9.08 0.54
CA ALA A 32 -15.25 8.09 -0.31
C ALA A 32 -15.05 8.33 -1.82
N ASP A 33 -14.72 9.55 -2.21
CA ASP A 33 -14.40 9.98 -3.58
C ASP A 33 -12.88 9.98 -3.87
N GLY A 34 -12.07 9.35 -3.01
CA GLY A 34 -10.61 9.32 -3.14
C GLY A 34 -9.91 10.59 -2.65
N GLN A 35 -10.65 11.58 -2.14
CA GLN A 35 -10.03 12.80 -1.62
C GLN A 35 -9.30 12.59 -0.29
N GLN A 36 -8.46 13.56 0.03
CA GLN A 36 -7.61 13.57 1.22
C GLN A 36 -8.43 13.68 2.50
N ARG A 37 -8.21 12.77 3.46
CA ARG A 37 -8.87 12.78 4.78
C ARG A 37 -7.89 12.72 5.93
N VAL A 38 -7.15 11.62 6.06
CA VAL A 38 -6.14 11.43 7.12
C VAL A 38 -4.75 11.85 6.64
N PHE A 39 -4.48 11.70 5.35
CA PHE A 39 -3.25 12.13 4.70
C PHE A 39 -3.45 13.44 3.94
N VAL A 40 -2.35 14.19 3.79
CA VAL A 40 -2.20 15.26 2.79
C VAL A 40 -1.29 14.73 1.70
N PHE A 41 -1.78 14.66 0.48
CA PHE A 41 -1.06 14.14 -0.68
C PHE A 41 -0.78 15.26 -1.69
N GLN A 42 0.49 15.65 -1.79
CA GLN A 42 0.99 16.69 -2.68
C GLN A 42 1.47 16.03 -3.99
N CYS A 43 0.53 15.61 -4.82
CA CYS A 43 0.80 14.90 -6.08
C CYS A 43 1.76 15.68 -7.00
N GLU A 44 1.70 17.01 -6.97
CA GLU A 44 2.57 17.91 -7.74
C GLU A 44 4.04 17.85 -7.32
N ASN A 45 4.31 17.43 -6.09
CA ASN A 45 5.66 17.29 -5.54
C ASN A 45 6.32 15.98 -5.94
N MET A 46 5.64 15.09 -6.64
CA MET A 46 6.23 13.83 -7.09
C MET A 46 7.23 14.04 -8.23
N GLN A 47 8.29 13.22 -8.22
CA GLN A 47 9.20 13.09 -9.33
C GLN A 47 8.44 12.66 -10.59
N GLY A 48 8.68 13.36 -11.71
CA GLY A 48 8.00 13.07 -12.98
C GLY A 48 6.60 13.66 -13.12
N PHE A 49 6.03 14.31 -12.10
CA PHE A 49 4.69 14.92 -12.16
C PHE A 49 4.52 15.84 -13.38
N ALA A 50 5.45 16.79 -13.57
CA ALA A 50 5.37 17.77 -14.66
C ALA A 50 5.47 17.13 -16.07
N ALA A 51 6.14 15.98 -16.19
CA ALA A 51 6.19 15.24 -17.45
C ALA A 51 4.88 14.47 -17.66
N ALA A 52 4.38 13.82 -16.61
CA ALA A 52 3.20 12.97 -16.64
C ALA A 52 1.89 13.74 -16.82
N THR A 53 1.84 15.01 -16.40
CA THR A 53 0.65 15.86 -16.50
C THR A 53 0.70 16.86 -17.66
N ARG A 54 1.74 16.80 -18.49
CA ARG A 54 1.90 17.71 -19.61
C ARG A 54 0.75 17.56 -20.61
N GLY A 55 0.00 18.64 -20.81
CA GLY A 55 -1.13 18.67 -21.75
C GLY A 55 -2.44 18.18 -21.15
N LEU A 56 -2.46 17.73 -19.89
CA LEU A 56 -3.69 17.45 -19.16
C LEU A 56 -4.32 18.75 -18.65
N THR A 57 -5.64 18.77 -18.64
CA THR A 57 -6.44 19.82 -18.01
C THR A 57 -6.43 19.68 -16.48
N ARG A 58 -6.87 20.73 -15.78
CA ARG A 58 -6.99 20.70 -14.32
C ARG A 58 -7.92 19.58 -13.83
N ASP A 59 -9.00 19.30 -14.57
CA ASP A 59 -9.96 18.25 -14.20
C ASP A 59 -9.37 16.85 -14.41
N GLU A 60 -8.57 16.65 -15.45
CA GLU A 60 -7.85 15.38 -15.68
C GLU A 60 -6.75 15.13 -14.64
N ILE A 61 -6.29 16.15 -13.93
CA ILE A 61 -5.32 16.01 -12.84
C ILE A 61 -6.02 15.87 -11.48
N TRP A 62 -6.97 16.76 -11.18
CA TRP A 62 -7.52 16.95 -9.83
C TRP A 62 -9.02 16.69 -9.70
N GLY A 63 -9.71 16.38 -10.80
CA GLY A 63 -11.12 16.02 -10.78
C GLY A 63 -11.34 14.68 -10.08
N ALA A 64 -12.61 14.29 -9.90
CA ALA A 64 -12.96 13.04 -9.23
C ALA A 64 -12.40 11.77 -9.91
N ARG A 65 -12.05 11.87 -11.20
CA ARG A 65 -11.32 10.84 -11.96
C ARG A 65 -9.97 11.37 -12.45
N GLY A 66 -9.37 12.28 -11.70
CA GLY A 66 -8.09 12.85 -12.03
C GLY A 66 -6.95 11.92 -11.66
N VAL A 67 -5.81 12.05 -12.35
CA VAL A 67 -4.63 11.21 -12.10
C VAL A 67 -4.03 11.37 -10.69
N CYS A 68 -4.38 12.43 -9.95
CA CYS A 68 -3.97 12.63 -8.56
C CYS A 68 -5.05 12.27 -7.52
N VAL A 69 -6.15 11.64 -7.95
CA VAL A 69 -7.30 11.30 -7.09
C VAL A 69 -7.72 9.85 -7.26
N ASP A 70 -7.81 9.37 -8.51
CA ASP A 70 -8.29 8.03 -8.83
C ASP A 70 -7.14 7.11 -9.26
N TRP A 71 -6.93 6.05 -8.48
CA TRP A 71 -5.84 5.09 -8.69
C TRP A 71 -5.93 4.40 -10.07
N MET A 72 -7.14 4.03 -10.51
CA MET A 72 -7.33 3.36 -11.81
C MET A 72 -6.99 4.27 -12.97
N THR A 73 -7.37 5.55 -12.90
CA THR A 73 -7.01 6.55 -13.91
C THR A 73 -5.50 6.79 -13.90
N ALA A 74 -4.90 6.87 -12.72
CA ALA A 74 -3.45 7.02 -12.57
C ALA A 74 -2.67 5.87 -13.24
N VAL A 75 -3.11 4.62 -13.05
CA VAL A 75 -2.52 3.45 -13.71
C VAL A 75 -2.64 3.52 -15.22
N HIS A 76 -3.83 3.82 -15.75
CA HIS A 76 -4.02 3.90 -17.21
C HIS A 76 -3.18 5.02 -17.84
N ALA A 77 -2.94 6.11 -17.10
CA ALA A 77 -2.10 7.21 -17.52
C ALA A 77 -0.59 6.95 -17.31
N GLY A 78 -0.22 5.89 -16.58
CA GLY A 78 1.17 5.57 -16.27
C GLY A 78 1.86 6.63 -15.40
N VAL A 79 1.12 7.28 -14.49
CA VAL A 79 1.66 8.32 -13.61
C VAL A 79 2.10 7.75 -12.26
N PRO A 80 3.09 8.35 -11.57
CA PRO A 80 3.64 7.80 -10.32
C PRO A 80 2.73 7.95 -9.08
N SER A 81 1.57 8.60 -9.19
CA SER A 81 0.62 8.75 -8.07
C SER A 81 0.00 7.41 -7.66
N THR A 82 0.10 6.37 -8.49
CA THR A 82 -0.35 5.01 -8.17
C THR A 82 0.27 4.46 -6.89
N GLU A 83 1.49 4.90 -6.56
CA GLU A 83 2.22 4.47 -5.35
C GLU A 83 1.66 5.10 -4.07
N PHE A 84 0.80 6.12 -4.19
CA PHE A 84 0.27 6.88 -3.05
C PHE A 84 -1.24 6.77 -2.92
N LEU A 85 -1.95 6.64 -4.04
CA LEU A 85 -3.41 6.66 -4.05
C LEU A 85 -4.03 5.41 -3.40
N PRO A 86 -5.26 5.52 -2.86
CA PRO A 86 -5.92 4.39 -2.23
C PRO A 86 -6.17 3.25 -3.21
N LEU A 87 -5.82 2.03 -2.81
CA LEU A 87 -6.04 0.84 -3.62
C LEU A 87 -7.53 0.46 -3.63
N PRO A 88 -8.17 0.29 -4.81
CA PRO A 88 -9.60 0.02 -4.87
C PRO A 88 -9.99 -1.38 -4.37
N TRP A 89 -9.04 -2.32 -4.36
CA TRP A 89 -9.20 -3.69 -3.87
C TRP A 89 -8.52 -3.96 -2.52
N GLY A 90 -7.95 -2.94 -1.87
CA GLY A 90 -7.36 -3.10 -0.55
C GLY A 90 -8.41 -3.57 0.46
N HIS A 91 -8.10 -4.64 1.19
CA HIS A 91 -8.89 -5.06 2.34
C HIS A 91 -8.42 -4.28 3.57
N SER A 92 -9.37 -3.61 4.23
CA SER A 92 -9.11 -2.90 5.47
C SER A 92 -9.81 -3.62 6.61
N ILE A 93 -9.14 -3.73 7.75
CA ILE A 93 -9.79 -4.14 9.01
C ILE A 93 -10.70 -3.02 9.55
N TRP A 94 -10.51 -1.80 9.07
CA TRP A 94 -11.30 -0.64 9.44
C TRP A 94 -12.51 -0.46 8.52
N ALA A 95 -13.63 0.00 9.10
CA ALA A 95 -14.78 0.44 8.32
C ALA A 95 -14.47 1.73 7.54
N SER A 96 -15.39 2.18 6.68
CA SER A 96 -15.27 3.37 5.81
C SER A 96 -14.92 4.70 6.52
N TYR A 97 -14.86 4.71 7.86
CA TYR A 97 -14.75 5.87 8.74
C TYR A 97 -13.55 5.80 9.70
N ALA A 98 -12.43 5.19 9.26
CA ALA A 98 -11.19 5.20 10.02
C ALA A 98 -10.70 6.63 10.31
N ARG A 99 -10.23 6.87 11.53
CA ARG A 99 -9.71 8.14 12.02
C ARG A 99 -8.19 8.14 11.96
N ASP A 100 -7.64 9.30 12.28
CA ASP A 100 -6.20 9.49 12.42
C ASP A 100 -5.58 8.53 13.46
N GLU A 101 -6.35 8.14 14.48
CA GLU A 101 -5.93 7.18 15.51
C GLU A 101 -5.85 5.71 15.00
N ASP A 102 -6.54 5.41 13.90
CA ASP A 102 -6.64 4.05 13.35
C ASP A 102 -5.51 3.74 12.35
N VAL A 103 -4.77 4.76 11.92
CA VAL A 103 -3.57 4.59 11.09
C VAL A 103 -2.44 4.08 11.96
N ASP A 104 -1.77 3.03 11.50
CA ASP A 104 -0.54 2.59 12.13
C ASP A 104 0.64 3.47 11.66
N TRP A 105 0.79 4.62 12.30
CA TRP A 105 1.85 5.60 11.96
C TRP A 105 3.28 5.06 12.12
N ASP A 106 3.44 4.00 12.90
CA ASP A 106 4.71 3.31 13.12
C ASP A 106 4.89 2.08 12.19
N SER A 107 3.95 1.84 11.26
CA SER A 107 4.02 0.71 10.32
C SER A 107 5.27 0.80 9.45
N ILE A 108 5.97 -0.32 9.29
CA ILE A 108 7.05 -0.43 8.32
C ILE A 108 6.55 -0.27 6.87
N MET A 109 5.25 -0.46 6.63
CA MET A 109 4.60 -0.31 5.34
C MET A 109 4.15 1.13 5.04
N LEU A 110 4.41 2.09 5.93
CA LEU A 110 4.11 3.50 5.68
C LEU A 110 5.30 4.20 5.01
N TYR A 111 5.05 4.91 3.90
CA TYR A 111 6.06 5.75 3.29
C TYR A 111 6.35 7.01 4.11
N SER A 112 7.64 7.36 4.18
CA SER A 112 8.05 8.68 4.67
C SER A 112 7.64 9.80 3.70
N SER A 113 7.57 11.01 4.23
CA SER A 113 7.04 12.15 3.49
C SER A 113 7.84 12.55 2.27
N LYS A 114 9.13 12.18 2.19
CA LYS A 114 10.03 12.57 1.10
C LYS A 114 10.16 11.52 0.01
N ILE A 115 9.60 10.31 0.20
CA ILE A 115 9.65 9.25 -0.82
C ILE A 115 9.00 9.76 -2.11
N GLY A 116 9.71 9.58 -3.22
CA GLY A 116 9.23 9.97 -4.55
C GLY A 116 9.18 11.49 -4.80
N ALA A 117 9.74 12.32 -3.92
CA ALA A 117 9.74 13.78 -4.09
C ALA A 117 10.60 14.25 -5.27
N ASN A 118 10.21 15.34 -5.92
CA ASN A 118 10.92 15.98 -7.03
C ASN A 118 12.02 16.97 -6.58
N ALA A 119 12.10 17.27 -5.29
CA ALA A 119 13.07 18.17 -4.68
C ALA A 119 13.36 17.74 -3.24
N GLU A 120 14.54 18.07 -2.72
CA GLU A 120 15.01 17.62 -1.39
C GLU A 120 14.13 18.12 -0.22
N ASP A 121 13.53 19.29 -0.37
CA ASP A 121 12.68 19.94 0.64
C ASP A 121 11.18 19.76 0.36
N ALA A 122 10.82 18.96 -0.65
CA ALA A 122 9.43 18.69 -0.99
C ALA A 122 8.90 17.46 -0.24
N TYR A 123 7.67 17.58 0.26
CA TYR A 123 6.93 16.47 0.85
C TYR A 123 5.83 16.03 -0.11
N VAL A 124 5.71 14.72 -0.34
CA VAL A 124 4.69 14.10 -1.17
C VAL A 124 3.49 13.67 -0.33
N LEU A 125 3.73 13.08 0.84
CA LEU A 125 2.67 12.58 1.71
C LEU A 125 2.91 13.04 3.14
N MET A 126 1.90 13.58 3.82
CA MET A 126 2.03 14.00 5.23
C MET A 126 0.82 13.56 6.02
N ARG A 127 0.96 13.47 7.34
CA ARG A 127 -0.20 13.35 8.23
C ARG A 127 -0.97 14.66 8.21
N ARG A 128 -2.28 14.60 8.00
CA ARG A 128 -3.12 15.80 7.95
C ARG A 128 -3.28 16.44 9.32
N HIS A 129 -3.50 15.62 10.35
CA HIS A 129 -3.59 16.12 11.71
C HIS A 129 -2.23 16.66 12.17
N GLY A 130 -2.17 17.97 12.46
CA GLY A 130 -0.92 18.64 12.86
C GLY A 130 0.10 18.86 11.74
N GLN A 131 -0.21 18.49 10.48
CA GLN A 131 0.69 18.62 9.32
C GLN A 131 2.08 18.02 9.57
N GLN A 132 2.12 16.84 10.17
CA GLN A 132 3.35 16.20 10.59
C GLN A 132 4.05 15.49 9.42
N VAL A 133 5.37 15.69 9.34
CA VAL A 133 6.27 14.95 8.45
C VAL A 133 6.42 13.52 8.97
N LEU A 134 6.29 12.56 8.05
CA LEU A 134 6.44 11.13 8.29
C LEU A 134 7.91 10.76 8.05
N GLU A 135 8.53 10.15 9.05
CA GLU A 135 9.90 9.63 8.98
C GLU A 135 9.88 8.16 8.51
N ASP A 136 11.04 7.62 8.14
CA ASP A 136 11.16 6.22 7.75
C ASP A 136 11.03 5.29 8.97
N ASN A 137 10.10 4.35 8.90
CA ASN A 137 9.98 3.25 9.86
C ASN A 137 10.86 2.08 9.40
N VAL A 138 11.82 1.65 10.22
CA VAL A 138 12.79 0.59 9.87
C VAL A 138 12.55 -0.72 10.63
N VAL A 139 11.49 -0.81 11.43
CA VAL A 139 11.13 -1.97 12.23
C VAL A 139 9.63 -2.23 12.07
N PRO A 140 9.18 -3.48 11.87
CA PRO A 140 7.76 -3.81 11.83
C PRO A 140 7.07 -3.44 13.15
N SER A 141 5.90 -2.82 13.04
CA SER A 141 5.05 -2.52 14.17
C SER A 141 4.34 -3.78 14.69
N ALA A 142 3.66 -3.65 15.84
CA ALA A 142 2.77 -4.70 16.31
C ALA A 142 1.58 -4.94 15.37
N GLN A 143 1.11 -3.90 14.66
CA GLN A 143 -0.02 -4.02 13.73
C GLN A 143 0.39 -4.66 12.40
N ASP A 144 1.62 -4.47 11.92
CA ASP A 144 2.16 -5.19 10.75
C ASP A 144 2.09 -6.71 10.97
N VAL A 145 2.53 -7.16 12.16
CA VAL A 145 2.45 -8.57 12.56
C VAL A 145 0.99 -9.04 12.65
N GLN A 146 0.10 -8.21 13.19
CA GLN A 146 -1.32 -8.54 13.27
C GLN A 146 -1.98 -8.62 11.89
N GLY A 147 -1.60 -7.77 10.95
CA GLY A 147 -2.06 -7.80 9.57
C GLY A 147 -1.73 -9.14 8.90
N ILE A 148 -0.49 -9.60 9.02
CA ILE A 148 -0.07 -10.92 8.50
C ILE A 148 -0.87 -12.04 9.19
N ARG A 149 -0.98 -12.01 10.52
CA ARG A 149 -1.77 -13.02 11.25
C ARG A 149 -3.24 -13.00 10.83
N HIS A 150 -3.82 -11.84 10.55
CA HIS A 150 -5.18 -11.74 10.03
C HIS A 150 -5.32 -12.45 8.68
N LEU A 151 -4.36 -12.26 7.76
CA LEU A 151 -4.37 -12.89 6.45
C LEU A 151 -4.26 -14.42 6.53
N TYR A 152 -3.41 -14.96 7.41
CA TYR A 152 -3.06 -16.38 7.40
C TYR A 152 -3.67 -17.23 8.53
N GLU A 153 -4.07 -16.63 9.66
CA GLU A 153 -4.66 -17.36 10.80
C GLU A 153 -6.19 -17.26 10.84
N ASN A 154 -6.79 -16.24 10.22
CA ASN A 154 -8.25 -16.06 10.26
C ASN A 154 -8.96 -17.04 9.31
N ARG A 155 -9.54 -18.10 9.91
CA ARG A 155 -10.19 -19.22 9.20
C ARG A 155 -11.42 -18.82 8.36
N LEU A 156 -11.99 -17.64 8.58
CA LEU A 156 -13.16 -17.14 7.85
C LEU A 156 -12.79 -16.19 6.70
N SER A 157 -11.53 -15.73 6.63
CA SER A 157 -11.11 -14.71 5.66
C SER A 157 -10.82 -15.27 4.26
N TYR A 158 -10.52 -16.57 4.12
CA TYR A 158 -10.31 -17.21 2.83
C TYR A 158 -10.84 -18.65 2.82
N PRO A 159 -11.50 -19.11 1.75
CA PRO A 159 -11.73 -20.54 1.58
C PRO A 159 -10.37 -21.23 1.67
N ARG A 160 -10.26 -22.31 2.46
CA ARG A 160 -9.04 -23.14 2.47
C ARG A 160 -8.83 -23.65 1.05
N THR A 161 -8.01 -22.96 0.27
CA THR A 161 -7.44 -23.52 -0.95
C THR A 161 -6.61 -24.69 -0.48
N MET A 162 -7.08 -25.91 -0.73
CA MET A 162 -6.26 -27.08 -0.45
C MET A 162 -4.99 -26.92 -1.29
N LEU A 163 -3.83 -26.93 -0.64
CA LEU A 163 -2.57 -26.90 -1.37
C LEU A 163 -2.47 -28.14 -2.26
N LEU A 164 -1.73 -28.05 -3.36
CA LEU A 164 -1.56 -29.18 -4.27
C LEU A 164 -0.88 -30.39 -3.58
N ASN A 165 -0.11 -30.15 -2.51
CA ASN A 165 0.49 -31.19 -1.68
C ASN A 165 -0.42 -31.68 -0.52
N ASP A 166 -1.65 -31.16 -0.38
CA ASP A 166 -2.63 -31.70 0.57
C ASP A 166 -3.25 -32.98 -0.01
N PRO A 167 -3.22 -34.14 0.68
CA PRO A 167 -3.81 -35.39 0.20
C PRO A 167 -5.31 -35.32 -0.11
N ARG A 168 -6.02 -34.31 0.41
CA ARG A 168 -7.44 -34.07 0.15
C ARG A 168 -7.69 -33.30 -1.14
N ASN A 169 -6.65 -32.71 -1.75
CA ASN A 169 -6.76 -31.97 -2.99
C ASN A 169 -7.03 -32.93 -4.17
N PRO A 170 -8.04 -32.70 -5.03
CA PRO A 170 -8.33 -33.53 -6.20
C PRO A 170 -7.16 -33.71 -7.18
N TYR A 171 -6.19 -32.79 -7.18
CA TYR A 171 -5.00 -32.80 -8.03
C TYR A 171 -3.75 -33.37 -7.33
N TYR A 172 -3.86 -33.90 -6.11
CA TYR A 172 -2.73 -34.40 -5.33
C TYR A 172 -1.92 -35.49 -6.07
N SER A 173 -2.59 -36.39 -6.80
CA SER A 173 -1.94 -37.42 -7.61
C SER A 173 -1.07 -36.83 -8.73
N ASN A 174 -1.53 -35.76 -9.38
CA ASN A 174 -0.76 -35.03 -10.38
C ASN A 174 0.43 -34.32 -9.72
N PHE A 175 0.22 -33.66 -8.59
CA PHE A 175 1.30 -33.00 -7.85
C PHE A 175 2.41 -33.98 -7.47
N LYS A 176 2.07 -35.14 -6.87
CA LYS A 176 3.07 -36.18 -6.54
C LYS A 176 3.80 -36.75 -7.75
N ARG A 177 3.14 -36.80 -8.90
CA ARG A 177 3.75 -37.25 -10.17
C ARG A 177 4.79 -36.25 -10.69
N PHE A 178 4.52 -34.96 -10.60
CA PHE A 178 5.38 -33.92 -11.18
C PHE A 178 6.37 -33.28 -10.17
N ALA A 179 6.14 -33.45 -8.86
CA ALA A 179 6.98 -32.94 -7.78
C ALA A 179 7.23 -34.02 -6.69
N PRO A 180 7.88 -35.15 -7.03
CA PRO A 180 7.97 -36.31 -6.13
C PRO A 180 8.71 -36.06 -4.80
N GLY A 181 9.57 -35.03 -4.74
CA GLY A 181 10.36 -34.65 -3.56
C GLY A 181 9.75 -33.57 -2.66
N CYS A 182 8.61 -32.99 -3.04
CA CYS A 182 7.90 -32.04 -2.21
C CYS A 182 6.83 -32.80 -1.41
N THR A 183 7.10 -33.07 -0.13
CA THR A 183 6.14 -33.63 0.83
C THR A 183 5.79 -32.57 1.85
#